data_AF-A0A7Y2E112-F1
#
_entry.id   AF-A0A7Y2E112-F1
#
_cell.length_a   1.000
_cell.length_b   1.000
_cell.length_c   1.000
_cell.angle_alpha   90.00
_cell.angle_beta   90.00
_cell.angle_gamma   90.00
#
_symmetry.space_group_name_H-M   'P 1'
#
loop_
_entity.id
_entity.type
_entity.pdbx_description
1 polymer ?
#
loop_
_entity_poly.entity_id
_entity_poly.type
_entity_poly.pdbx_seq_one_letter_code
_entity_poly.pdbx_strand_id
1 'polypeptide(L)' 'MNNQSLKEAVLLLEDGKIFKGYSAGIDGTAFGEICFNTGMTGYQEVFTDPTYFGQILIATHVH' A
#
# COMPACT_ATOMS: atom_id res chain seq x y z
N MET A 1 -1.44 -4.99 27.64
CA MET A 1 -1.56 -5.21 26.19
C MET A 1 -2.22 -3.97 25.62
N ASN A 2 -1.45 -3.13 24.92
CA ASN A 2 -1.96 -1.86 24.40
C ASN A 2 -2.97 -2.16 23.30
N ASN A 3 -4.23 -1.76 23.53
CA ASN A 3 -5.29 -1.83 22.56
C ASN A 3 -5.09 -0.66 21.58
N GLN A 4 -4.14 -0.79 20.65
CA GLN A 4 -4.03 0.17 19.56
C GLN A 4 -5.20 -0.07 18.62
N SER A 5 -6.18 0.84 18.65
CA SER A 5 -7.22 0.90 17.63
C SER A 5 -6.55 1.02 16.27
N LEU A 6 -6.73 0.03 15.42
CA LEU A 6 -6.25 0.10 14.04
C LEU A 6 -6.92 1.29 13.37
N LYS A 7 -6.11 2.18 12.78
CA LYS A 7 -6.63 3.35 12.08
C LYS A 7 -7.19 2.91 10.73
N GLU A 8 -8.44 3.27 10.43
CA GLU A 8 -9.06 2.95 9.15
C GLU A 8 -8.36 3.67 7.98
N ALA A 9 -8.27 2.99 6.85
CA ALA A 9 -7.73 3.51 5.59
C ALA A 9 -8.56 3.02 4.40
N VAL A 10 -8.50 3.78 3.29
CA VAL A 10 -9.25 3.50 2.07
C VAL A 10 -8.35 3.64 0.84
N LEU A 11 -8.44 2.68 -0.07
CA LEU A 11 -7.93 2.76 -1.43
C LEU A 11 -9.12 2.94 -2.39
N LEU A 12 -9.14 4.07 -3.10
CA LEU A 12 -10.15 4.42 -4.10
C LEU A 12 -9.52 4.33 -5.50
N LEU A 13 -10.17 3.61 -6.40
CA LEU A 13 -9.76 3.51 -7.81
C LEU A 13 -10.53 4.50 -8.68
N GLU A 14 -9.98 4.79 -9.86
CA GLU A 14 -10.62 5.69 -10.84
C GLU A 14 -12.01 5.21 -11.29
N ASP A 15 -12.24 3.89 -11.29
CA ASP A 15 -13.52 3.27 -11.66
C ASP A 15 -14.56 3.31 -10.53
N GLY A 16 -14.23 3.94 -9.40
CA GLY A 16 -15.08 4.07 -8.23
C GLY A 16 -15.04 2.86 -7.30
N LYS A 17 -14.21 1.83 -7.56
CA LYS A 17 -14.00 0.74 -6.60
C LYS A 17 -13.32 1.24 -5.34
N ILE A 18 -13.80 0.74 -4.20
CA ILE A 18 -13.32 1.12 -2.87
C ILE A 18 -12.86 -0.14 -2.14
N PHE A 19 -11.63 -0.12 -1.66
CA PHE A 19 -11.08 -1.14 -0.77
C PHE A 19 -10.84 -0.52 0.60
N LYS A 20 -11.45 -1.08 1.63
CA LYS A 20 -11.29 -0.65 3.03
C LYS A 20 -10.24 -1.51 3.71
N GLY A 21 -9.39 -0.89 4.51
CA GLY A 21 -8.35 -1.57 5.27
C GLY A 21 -7.91 -0.73 6.47
N TYR A 22 -6.69 -0.99 6.94
CA TYR A 22 -6.10 -0.30 8.07
C TYR A 22 -4.78 0.34 7.65
N SER A 23 -4.49 1.54 8.17
CA SER A 23 -3.21 2.20 7.96
C SER A 23 -2.13 1.51 8.80
N ALA A 24 -1.03 1.14 8.14
CA ALA A 24 0.18 0.61 8.78
C ALA A 24 1.36 1.61 8.77
N GLY A 25 1.19 2.75 8.09
CA GLY A 25 2.26 3.73 7.85
C GLY A 25 1.92 5.12 8.39
N ILE A 26 2.53 6.12 7.76
CA ILE A 26 2.27 7.53 8.09
C ILE A 26 0.87 7.97 7.67
N ASP A 27 0.33 8.93 8.40
CA ASP A 27 -0.96 9.53 8.07
C ASP A 27 -0.84 10.46 6.87
N GLY A 28 -1.76 10.32 5.92
CA GLY A 28 -1.81 11.18 4.75
C GLY A 28 -2.64 10.59 3.63
N THR A 29 -2.49 11.18 2.45
CA THR A 29 -3.13 10.71 1.22
C THR A 29 -2.07 10.69 0.13
N ALA A 30 -2.00 9.59 -0.60
CA ALA A 30 -1.12 9.41 -1.75
C ALA A 30 -1.98 9.14 -2.98
N PHE A 31 -1.48 9.58 -4.13
CA PHE A 31 -2.10 9.38 -5.44
C PHE A 31 -1.03 8.84 -6.39
N GLY A 32 -1.42 7.98 -7.32
CA GLY A 32 -0.49 7.35 -8.23
C GLY A 32 -1.13 6.26 -9.06
N GLU A 33 -0.37 5.76 -10.04
CA GLU A 33 -0.72 4.53 -10.75
C GLU A 33 -0.58 3.33 -9.80
N ILE A 34 -1.52 2.40 -9.88
CA ILE A 34 -1.42 1.14 -9.14
C ILE A 34 -0.62 0.14 -9.96
N CYS A 35 0.39 -0.45 -9.33
CA CYS A 35 1.16 -1.55 -9.90
C CYS A 35 1.20 -2.72 -8.93
N PHE A 36 1.29 -3.94 -9.47
CA PHE A 36 1.43 -5.15 -8.66
C PHE A 36 2.81 -5.78 -8.85
N ASN A 37 3.40 -6.26 -7.76
CA ASN A 37 4.68 -6.96 -7.78
C ASN A 37 4.49 -8.39 -7.23
N THR A 38 5.00 -9.37 -8.00
CA THR A 38 4.88 -10.82 -7.71
C THR A 38 6.09 -11.40 -6.96
N GLY A 39 7.08 -10.57 -6.67
CA GLY A 39 8.20 -10.92 -5.81
C GLY A 39 7.71 -11.28 -4.42
N MET A 40 8.13 -12.45 -3.94
CA MET A 40 7.78 -12.94 -2.60
C MET A 40 8.77 -12.49 -1.52
N THR A 41 9.90 -11.91 -1.92
CA THR A 41 10.99 -11.47 -1.04
C THR A 41 11.57 -10.15 -1.55
N GLY A 42 12.41 -9.49 -0.73
CA GLY A 42 13.08 -8.25 -1.12
C GLY A 42 12.18 -7.02 -1.12
N TYR A 43 11.16 -6.98 -0.24
CA TYR A 43 10.22 -5.86 -0.15
C TYR A 43 10.92 -4.54 0.21
N GLN A 44 12.02 -4.60 0.96
CA GLN A 44 12.77 -3.41 1.37
C GLN A 44 13.43 -2.74 0.16
N GLU A 45 14.07 -3.54 -0.70
CA GLU A 45 14.69 -3.08 -1.93
C GLU A 45 13.65 -2.49 -2.87
N VAL A 46 12.50 -3.18 -3.00
CA VAL A 46 11.38 -2.75 -3.83
C VAL A 46 10.83 -1.39 -3.37
N PHE A 47 10.64 -1.14 -2.07
CA PHE A 47 10.18 0.17 -1.58
C PHE A 47 11.18 1.31 -1.79
N THR A 48 12.45 0.99 -2.04
CA THR A 48 13.52 1.98 -2.28
C THR A 48 13.89 2.12 -3.76
N ASP A 49 13.27 1.33 -4.64
CA ASP A 49 13.58 1.36 -6.06
C ASP A 49 12.97 2.62 -6.73
N PRO A 50 13.80 3.48 -7.36
CA PRO A 50 13.35 4.71 -8.01
C PRO A 50 12.29 4.50 -9.11
N THR A 51 12.20 3.30 -9.68
CA THR A 51 11.24 3.00 -10.75
C THR A 51 9.78 3.03 -10.28
N TYR A 52 9.54 2.89 -8.97
CA TYR A 52 8.20 3.00 -8.36
C TYR A 52 7.83 4.42 -7.94
N PHE A 53 8.63 5.44 -8.28
CA PHE A 53 8.33 6.81 -7.89
C PHE A 53 6.94 7.25 -8.39
N GLY A 54 6.08 7.67 -7.45
CA GLY A 54 4.72 8.12 -7.74
C GLY A 54 3.70 7.00 -7.97
N GLN A 55 4.06 5.74 -7.70
CA GLN A 55 3.16 4.59 -7.82
C GLN A 55 2.66 4.10 -6.46
N ILE A 56 1.50 3.44 -6.49
CA ILE A 56 0.92 2.70 -5.36
C ILE A 56 1.20 1.22 -5.61
N LEU A 57 2.13 0.66 -4.83
CA LEU A 57 2.56 -0.72 -5.00
C LEU A 57 1.68 -1.70 -4.23
N ILE A 58 1.22 -2.75 -4.92
CA ILE A 58 0.51 -3.90 -4.33
C ILE A 58 1.44 -5.12 -4.36
N ALA A 59 1.80 -5.63 -3.20
CA ALA A 59 2.47 -6.92 -3.10
C ALA A 59 1.44 -8.05 -3.24
N THR A 60 1.68 -9.03 -4.12
CA THR A 60 0.80 -10.20 -4.23
C THR A 60 1.08 -11.26 -3.16
N HIS A 61 2.21 -11.15 -2.46
CA HIS A 61 2.51 -12.01 -1.31
C HIS A 61 1.68 -11.60 -0.09
N VAL A 62 1.24 -12.58 0.70
CA VAL A 62 0.24 -12.39 1.77
C VAL A 62 0.84 -12.06 3.14
N HIS A 63 2.17 -12.03 3.24
CA HIS A 63 2.90 -11.90 4.49
C HIS A 63 3.98 -10.83 4.39
#